data_AF-A0A1G3UFV3-F1
#
_entry.id   AF-A0A1G3UFV3-F1
#
_cell.length_a   1.000
_cell.length_b   1.000
_cell.length_c   1.000
_cell.angle_alpha   90.00
_cell.angle_beta   90.00
_cell.angle_gamma   90.00
#
_symmetry.space_group_name_H-M   'P 1'
#
loop_
_entity.id
_entity.type
_entity.pdbx_description
1 polymer ?
#
loop_
_entity_poly.entity_id
_entity_poly.type
_entity_poly.pdbx_seq_one_letter_code
_entity_poly.pdbx_strand_id
1 'polypeptide(L)'
;MKTLKEFKANSPPKRRVSKLKTIQNEVLDLYNSDYQVEQIQEFAKSQNINVSVSTVKRFLSKLKASSKFSFTNSSAKPIEKSQDNGVKPPNPFLEKIKQQAQE
;
A
#
# COMPACT_ATOMS: atom_id res chain seq x y z
N MET A 1 0.86 -32.75 -30.00
CA MET A 1 1.03 -31.91 -28.79
C MET A 1 0.26 -30.61 -29.00
N LYS A 2 -0.48 -30.12 -28.00
CA LYS A 2 -1.12 -28.80 -28.08
C LYS A 2 -0.04 -27.72 -27.99
N THR A 3 -0.12 -26.68 -28.81
CA THR A 3 0.85 -25.57 -28.79
C THR A 3 0.59 -24.64 -27.60
N LEU A 4 1.62 -23.90 -27.15
CA LEU A 4 1.48 -22.91 -26.08
C LEU A 4 0.39 -21.87 -26.40
N LYS A 5 0.25 -21.49 -27.67
CA LYS A 5 -0.76 -20.56 -28.15
C LYS A 5 -2.17 -21.15 -27.97
N GLU A 6 -2.39 -22.39 -28.36
CA GLU A 6 -3.67 -23.10 -28.17
C GLU A 6 -4.04 -23.22 -26.70
N PHE A 7 -3.08 -23.49 -25.80
CA PHE A 7 -3.36 -23.57 -24.36
C PHE A 7 -3.82 -22.22 -23.78
N LYS A 8 -3.11 -21.12 -24.13
CA LYS A 8 -3.45 -19.78 -23.64
C LYS A 8 -4.79 -19.26 -24.18
N ALA A 9 -5.15 -19.63 -25.40
CA ALA A 9 -6.42 -19.25 -26.01
C ALA A 9 -7.61 -19.98 -25.36
N ASN A 10 -7.45 -21.25 -25.05
CA ASN A 10 -8.52 -22.09 -24.50
C ASN A 10 -8.69 -21.92 -22.97
N SER A 11 -7.65 -21.52 -22.26
CA SER A 11 -7.65 -21.41 -20.80
C SER A 11 -7.15 -20.02 -20.35
N PRO A 12 -7.98 -18.97 -20.47
CA PRO A 12 -7.60 -17.64 -20.00
C PRO A 12 -7.35 -17.65 -18.49
N PRO A 13 -6.40 -16.85 -17.99
CA PRO A 13 -6.03 -16.86 -16.59
C PRO A 13 -7.18 -16.35 -15.71
N LYS A 14 -7.67 -17.22 -14.81
CA LYS A 14 -8.64 -16.84 -13.79
C LYS A 14 -7.96 -15.98 -12.72
N ARG A 15 -8.15 -14.65 -12.81
CA ARG A 15 -7.60 -13.72 -11.81
C ARG A 15 -8.44 -13.77 -10.53
N ARG A 16 -7.77 -13.90 -9.38
CA ARG A 16 -8.44 -13.82 -8.06
C ARG A 16 -8.74 -12.36 -7.75
N VAL A 17 -10.00 -12.05 -7.50
CA VAL A 17 -10.44 -10.74 -6.98
C VAL A 17 -10.42 -10.79 -5.45
N SER A 18 -9.99 -9.70 -4.81
CA SER A 18 -10.01 -9.61 -3.35
C SER A 18 -11.45 -9.51 -2.84
N LYS A 19 -11.74 -10.13 -1.69
CA LYS A 19 -13.04 -9.95 -1.01
C LYS A 19 -13.26 -8.49 -0.61
N LEU A 20 -12.20 -7.77 -0.26
CA LEU A 20 -12.23 -6.34 0.08
C LEU A 20 -12.53 -5.43 -1.12
N LYS A 21 -12.66 -5.98 -2.33
CA LYS A 21 -13.00 -5.19 -3.52
C LYS A 21 -14.42 -4.62 -3.45
N THR A 22 -15.33 -5.30 -2.76
CA THR A 22 -16.73 -4.85 -2.58
C THR A 22 -16.83 -3.61 -1.71
N ILE A 23 -15.96 -3.50 -0.71
CA ILE A 23 -15.89 -2.39 0.25
C ILE A 23 -14.62 -1.54 0.04
N GLN A 24 -14.19 -1.41 -1.22
CA GLN A 24 -12.89 -0.80 -1.51
C GLN A 24 -12.85 0.68 -1.07
N ASN A 25 -13.94 1.41 -1.29
CA ASN A 25 -13.98 2.85 -1.05
C ASN A 25 -13.93 3.11 0.45
N GLU A 26 -14.72 2.38 1.22
CA GLU A 26 -14.78 2.44 2.67
C GLU A 26 -13.43 2.08 3.31
N VAL A 27 -12.76 1.04 2.79
CA VAL A 27 -11.41 0.67 3.23
C VAL A 27 -10.39 1.77 2.94
N LEU A 28 -10.52 2.46 1.81
CA LEU A 28 -9.64 3.56 1.44
C LEU A 28 -9.90 4.80 2.30
N ASP A 29 -11.16 5.12 2.56
CA ASP A 29 -11.58 6.26 3.37
C ASP A 29 -11.11 6.11 4.82
N LEU A 30 -11.26 4.91 5.40
CA LEU A 30 -10.71 4.59 6.72
C LEU A 30 -9.18 4.71 6.73
N TYR A 31 -8.50 4.20 5.70
CA TYR A 31 -7.05 4.30 5.62
C TYR A 31 -6.55 5.75 5.47
N ASN A 32 -7.26 6.59 4.72
CA ASN A 32 -6.95 8.00 4.55
C ASN A 32 -7.27 8.83 5.81
N SER A 33 -8.17 8.33 6.66
CA SER A 33 -8.53 8.92 7.95
C SER A 33 -7.64 8.41 9.10
N ASP A 34 -6.45 7.88 8.78
CA ASP A 34 -5.43 7.38 9.71
C ASP A 34 -5.88 6.21 10.62
N TYR A 35 -6.92 5.47 10.26
CA TYR A 35 -7.29 4.25 10.98
C TYR A 35 -6.23 3.16 10.82
N GLN A 36 -6.00 2.40 11.89
CA GLN A 36 -5.09 1.27 11.88
C GLN A 36 -5.65 0.10 11.06
N VAL A 37 -4.76 -0.75 10.55
CA VAL A 37 -5.12 -1.89 9.71
C VAL A 37 -6.01 -2.88 10.47
N GLU A 38 -5.78 -3.02 11.77
CA GLU A 38 -6.55 -3.82 12.71
C GLU A 38 -8.01 -3.30 12.81
N GLN A 39 -8.21 -1.99 12.87
CA GLN A 39 -9.55 -1.37 12.88
C GLN A 39 -10.26 -1.53 11.53
N ILE A 40 -9.53 -1.40 10.42
CA ILE A 40 -10.06 -1.67 9.08
C ILE A 40 -10.49 -3.14 8.94
N GLN A 41 -9.74 -4.06 9.56
CA GLN A 41 -10.10 -5.47 9.61
C GLN A 41 -11.39 -5.69 10.42
N GLU A 42 -11.54 -5.03 11.56
CA GLU A 42 -12.76 -5.08 12.37
C GLU A 42 -13.99 -4.57 11.59
N PHE A 43 -13.84 -3.47 10.86
CA PHE A 43 -14.86 -2.98 9.95
C PHE A 43 -15.19 -4.01 8.85
N ALA A 44 -14.19 -4.64 8.24
CA ALA A 44 -14.44 -5.69 7.26
C ALA A 44 -15.22 -6.87 7.87
N LYS A 45 -14.90 -7.27 9.11
CA LYS A 45 -15.63 -8.31 9.84
C LYS A 45 -17.08 -7.91 10.11
N SER A 46 -17.36 -6.65 10.47
CA SER A 46 -18.74 -6.17 10.69
C SER A 46 -19.59 -6.20 9.42
N GLN A 47 -18.96 -6.15 8.25
CA GLN A 47 -19.59 -6.34 6.94
C GLN A 47 -19.67 -7.81 6.50
N ASN A 48 -19.47 -8.77 7.41
CA ASN A 48 -19.39 -10.22 7.14
C ASN A 48 -18.23 -10.64 6.22
N ILE A 49 -17.18 -9.81 6.10
CA ILE A 49 -16.00 -10.11 5.30
C ILE A 49 -14.85 -10.54 6.21
N ASN A 50 -14.72 -11.85 6.40
CA ASN A 50 -13.61 -12.40 7.19
C ASN A 50 -12.30 -12.41 6.37
N VAL A 51 -11.37 -11.55 6.76
CA VAL A 51 -10.02 -11.42 6.18
C VAL A 51 -8.96 -11.25 7.26
N SER A 52 -7.72 -11.63 6.95
CA SER A 52 -6.57 -11.41 7.83
C SER A 52 -6.04 -9.98 7.70
N VAL A 53 -5.38 -9.47 8.75
CA VAL A 53 -4.64 -8.19 8.74
C VAL A 53 -3.67 -8.13 7.54
N SER A 54 -2.93 -9.21 7.29
CA SER A 54 -2.00 -9.30 6.15
C SER A 54 -2.71 -9.12 4.79
N THR A 55 -3.97 -9.57 4.69
CA THR A 55 -4.78 -9.38 3.48
C THR A 55 -5.14 -7.92 3.29
N VAL A 56 -5.51 -7.22 4.37
CA VAL A 56 -5.79 -5.77 4.34
C VAL A 56 -4.53 -4.99 3.95
N LYS A 57 -3.37 -5.27 4.57
CA LYS A 57 -2.08 -4.64 4.20
C LYS A 57 -1.77 -4.84 2.72
N ARG A 58 -1.87 -6.08 2.23
CA ARG A 58 -1.62 -6.40 0.82
C ARG A 58 -2.59 -5.71 -0.13
N PHE A 59 -3.85 -5.55 0.28
CA PHE A 59 -4.86 -4.85 -0.50
C PHE A 59 -4.53 -3.35 -0.61
N LEU A 60 -4.22 -2.69 0.51
CA LEU A 60 -3.82 -1.29 0.55
C LEU A 60 -2.54 -1.03 -0.28
N SER A 61 -1.52 -1.90 -0.17
CA SER A 61 -0.31 -1.80 -0.98
C SER A 61 -0.58 -1.92 -2.47
N LYS A 62 -1.54 -2.77 -2.88
CA LYS A 62 -1.96 -2.88 -4.29
C LYS A 62 -2.68 -1.63 -4.78
N LEU A 63 -3.51 -1.01 -3.95
CA LEU A 63 -4.20 0.25 -4.29
C LEU A 63 -3.19 1.38 -4.50
N LYS A 64 -2.18 1.49 -3.61
CA LYS A 64 -1.05 2.43 -3.78
C LYS A 64 -0.24 2.17 -5.05
N ALA A 65 0.01 0.90 -5.38
CA ALA A 65 0.69 0.55 -6.62
C ALA A 65 -0.14 0.98 -7.84
N SER A 66 -1.46 0.79 -7.82
CA SER A 66 -2.33 1.22 -8.93
C SER A 66 -2.41 2.75 -9.09
N SER A 67 -2.31 3.55 -8.03
CA SER A 67 -2.27 5.01 -8.18
C SER A 67 -0.97 5.51 -8.81
N LYS A 68 0.14 4.82 -8.57
CA LYS A 68 1.44 5.06 -9.24
C LYS A 68 1.47 4.60 -10.71
N PHE A 69 0.47 3.84 -11.16
CA PHE A 69 0.23 3.50 -12.57
C PHE A 69 -0.81 4.44 -13.21
N SER A 70 -1.04 5.63 -12.64
CA SER A 70 -1.55 6.75 -13.44
C SER A 70 -0.49 7.07 -14.50
N PHE A 71 -0.90 7.02 -15.76
CA PHE A 71 -0.06 7.26 -16.93
C PHE A 71 0.82 8.50 -16.72
N THR A 72 2.12 8.31 -16.56
CA THR A 72 3.06 9.39 -16.78
C THR A 72 3.03 9.67 -18.28
N ASN A 73 2.41 10.78 -18.68
CA ASN A 73 2.79 11.42 -19.91
C ASN A 73 4.33 11.56 -19.87
N SER A 74 5.00 11.01 -20.88
CA SER A 74 6.44 11.03 -21.00
C SER A 74 6.94 12.47 -21.11
N SER A 75 7.29 13.08 -19.98
CA SER A 75 8.23 14.20 -19.93
C SER A 75 8.71 14.41 -18.50
N ALA A 76 9.65 13.58 -18.06
CA ALA A 76 10.48 13.89 -16.91
C ALA A 76 11.91 13.46 -17.26
N LYS A 77 12.78 14.44 -17.50
CA LYS A 77 14.21 14.23 -17.67
C LYS A 77 14.79 13.63 -16.39
N PRO A 78 15.88 12.84 -16.46
CA PRO A 78 16.48 12.24 -15.27
C PRO A 78 17.00 13.34 -14.35
N ILE A 79 16.61 13.31 -13.07
CA ILE A 79 17.24 14.11 -12.03
C ILE A 79 18.59 13.46 -11.72
N GLU A 80 19.66 14.20 -12.00
CA GLU A 80 21.02 13.84 -11.60
C GLU A 80 21.09 13.72 -10.07
N LYS A 81 21.73 12.64 -9.62
CA LYS A 81 21.95 12.37 -8.19
C LYS A 81 22.96 13.37 -7.65
N SER A 82 22.50 14.41 -6.97
CA SER A 82 23.34 15.20 -6.08
C SER A 82 23.73 14.32 -4.88
N GLN A 83 25.02 14.02 -4.76
CA GLN A 83 25.62 13.50 -3.53
C GLN A 83 25.60 14.62 -2.50
N ASP A 84 24.63 14.61 -1.59
CA ASP A 84 24.64 15.51 -0.44
C ASP A 84 24.97 14.71 0.83
N ASN A 85 26.22 14.85 1.28
CA ASN A 85 26.68 14.40 2.59
C ASN A 85 26.16 15.38 3.65
N GLY A 86 24.86 15.36 3.90
CA GLY A 86 24.21 16.23 4.88
C GLY A 86 23.84 15.46 6.14
N VAL A 87 24.56 15.72 7.23
CA VAL A 87 24.23 15.25 8.59
C VAL A 87 22.76 15.55 8.88
N LYS A 88 21.97 14.50 9.06
CA LYS A 88 20.56 14.60 9.44
C LYS A 88 20.47 15.39 10.76
N PRO A 89 19.75 16.52 10.82
CA PRO A 89 19.60 17.25 12.07
C PRO A 89 18.92 16.33 13.10
N PRO A 90 19.38 16.34 14.37
CA PRO A 90 18.82 15.49 15.40
C PRO A 90 17.33 15.81 15.59
N ASN A 91 16.54 14.75 15.77
CA ASN A 91 15.11 14.85 15.96
C ASN A 91 14.83 15.62 17.27
N PRO A 92 14.06 16.72 17.25
CA PRO A 92 13.79 17.55 18.43
C PRO A 92 13.11 16.77 19.57
N PHE A 93 12.46 15.64 19.25
CA PHE A 93 11.89 14.74 20.25
C PHE A 93 12.95 14.08 21.15
N LEU A 94 14.13 13.75 20.60
CA LEU A 94 15.21 13.09 21.34
C LEU A 94 15.92 14.03 22.30
N GLU A 95 15.97 15.33 21.99
CA GLU A 95 16.55 16.34 22.88
C GLU A 95 15.70 16.53 24.14
N LYS A 96 14.38 16.50 23.99
CA LYS A 96 13.44 16.68 25.10
C LYS A 96 13.50 15.55 26.13
N ILE A 97 13.71 14.32 25.67
CA ILE A 97 13.89 13.15 26.56
C ILE A 97 15.20 13.25 27.33
N LYS A 98 16.26 13.74 26.69
CA LYS A 98 17.59 13.83 27.31
C LYS A 98 17.61 14.84 28.46
N GLN A 99 16.83 15.92 28.37
CA GLN A 99 16.71 16.94 29.41
C GLN A 99 15.95 16.45 30.64
N GLN A 100 14.95 15.59 30.47
CA GLN A 100 14.15 15.03 31.57
C GLN A 100 14.87 13.94 32.37
N ALA A 101 15.98 13.41 31.85
CA ALA A 101 16.75 12.36 32.53
C ALA A 101 17.90 12.92 33.39
N GLN A 102 18.09 14.24 33.45
CA GLN A 102 19.16 14.91 34.21
C GLN A 102 18.64 15.79 35.36
N GLU A 103 17.33 15.82 35.58
CA GLU A 103 16.68 16.33 36.81
C GLU A 103 16.23 15.16 37.69
#